data_AF-A0A7J3TLT1-F1
#
_entry.id   AF-A0A7J3TLT1-F1
#
_cell.length_a   1.000
_cell.length_b   1.000
_cell.length_c   1.000
_cell.angle_alpha   90.00
_cell.angle_beta   90.00
_cell.angle_gamma   90.00
#
_symmetry.space_group_name_H-M   'P 1'
#
loop_
_entity.id
_entity.type
_entity.pdbx_description
1 polymer ?
#
loop_
_entity_poly.entity_id
_entity_poly.type
_entity_poly.pdbx_seq_one_letter_code
_entity_poly.pdbx_strand_id
1 'polypeptide(L)'
;MRHRFIRSFMGEIFKASKLEKIVLIIPFIVLIIDLEIFIFAWQKKEFYIFINASFVLFLSILEIIAVVKEINEHISSVRNREIIMESLRRMAKKMERPTVRKLMDEFIKKHREDYGVDEVYAAACEVMSEMRKKSQDTSE
;
A
#
# COMPACT_ATOMS: atom_id res chain seq x y z
N MET A 1 -3.36 -7.89 -20.25
CA MET A 1 -3.46 -7.70 -18.78
C MET A 1 -2.23 -7.03 -18.14
N ARG A 2 -0.99 -7.18 -18.65
CA ARG A 2 0.24 -6.55 -18.08
C ARG A 2 0.24 -5.02 -17.96
N HIS A 3 -0.49 -4.31 -18.82
CA HIS A 3 -0.48 -2.84 -18.86
C HIS A 3 -1.40 -2.15 -17.83
N ARG A 4 -2.32 -2.90 -17.19
CA ARG A 4 -3.25 -2.35 -16.20
C ARG A 4 -2.62 -2.22 -14.81
N PHE A 5 -1.69 -3.13 -14.48
CA PHE A 5 -0.94 -3.10 -13.22
C PHE A 5 -0.02 -1.87 -13.12
N ILE A 6 0.77 -1.60 -14.16
CA ILE A 6 1.70 -0.45 -14.20
C ILE A 6 0.94 0.88 -14.02
N ARG A 7 -0.25 0.98 -14.62
CA ARG A 7 -1.06 2.20 -14.56
C ARG A 7 -1.76 2.39 -13.21
N SER A 8 -2.16 1.30 -12.54
CA SER A 8 -2.67 1.33 -11.16
C SER A 8 -1.56 1.74 -10.19
N PHE A 9 -0.37 1.14 -10.35
CA PHE A 9 0.79 1.40 -9.53
C PHE A 9 1.28 2.86 -9.65
N MET A 10 1.34 3.40 -10.88
CA MET A 10 1.66 4.82 -11.11
C MET A 10 0.62 5.78 -10.50
N GLY A 11 -0.68 5.43 -10.55
CA GLY A 11 -1.74 6.26 -9.99
C GLY A 11 -1.69 6.35 -8.47
N GLU A 12 -1.24 5.29 -7.80
CA GLU A 12 -1.12 5.23 -6.35
C GLU A 12 0.21 5.79 -5.83
N ILE A 13 1.32 5.63 -6.57
CA ILE A 13 2.56 6.40 -6.33
C ILE A 13 2.25 7.89 -6.31
N PHE A 14 1.31 8.36 -7.14
CA PHE A 14 0.88 9.76 -7.16
C PHE A 14 0.07 10.21 -5.94
N LYS A 15 -0.53 9.30 -5.16
CA LYS A 15 -1.27 9.61 -3.92
C LYS A 15 -0.41 9.58 -2.65
N ALA A 16 0.77 8.98 -2.70
CA ALA A 16 1.71 8.93 -1.58
C ALA A 16 2.21 10.33 -1.16
N SER A 17 2.55 10.47 0.12
CA SER A 17 3.11 11.68 0.71
C SER A 17 4.35 12.16 -0.08
N LYS A 18 4.61 13.48 -0.12
CA LYS A 18 5.78 14.04 -0.83
C LYS A 18 7.10 13.39 -0.39
N LEU A 19 7.19 12.94 0.86
CA LEU A 19 8.38 12.29 1.40
C LEU A 19 8.49 10.82 0.96
N GLU A 20 7.39 10.06 0.96
CA GLU A 20 7.36 8.67 0.47
C GLU A 20 7.74 8.59 -1.01
N LYS A 21 7.30 9.56 -1.82
CA LYS A 21 7.69 9.66 -3.24
C LYS A 21 9.19 9.82 -3.45
N ILE A 22 9.86 10.61 -2.60
CA ILE A 22 11.30 10.83 -2.73
C ILE A 22 12.05 9.55 -2.34
N VAL A 23 11.66 8.91 -1.24
CA VAL A 23 12.28 7.66 -0.78
C VAL A 23 12.15 6.55 -1.82
N LEU A 24 11.04 6.49 -2.56
CA LEU A 24 10.83 5.53 -3.64
C LEU A 24 11.71 5.74 -4.87
N ILE A 25 12.18 6.96 -5.13
CA ILE A 25 12.98 7.29 -6.32
C ILE A 25 14.47 7.00 -6.09
N ILE A 26 14.95 7.11 -4.84
CA ILE A 26 16.38 6.95 -4.48
C ILE A 26 16.97 5.62 -4.99
N PRO A 27 16.34 4.45 -4.78
CA PRO A 27 16.90 3.17 -5.26
C PRO A 27 17.10 3.12 -6.79
N PHE A 28 16.24 3.81 -7.56
CA PHE A 28 16.38 3.87 -9.01
C PHE A 28 17.55 4.77 -9.44
N ILE A 29 17.78 5.88 -8.72
CA ILE A 29 18.94 6.75 -8.97
C ILE A 29 20.23 5.98 -8.68
N VAL A 30 20.27 5.28 -7.54
CA VAL A 30 21.42 4.44 -7.16
C VAL A 30 21.68 3.37 -8.22
N LEU A 31 20.65 2.66 -8.68
CA LEU A 31 20.78 1.66 -9.75
C LEU A 31 21.39 2.23 -11.03
N ILE A 32 21.00 3.45 -11.44
CA ILE A 32 21.55 4.09 -12.65
C ILE A 32 23.05 4.35 -12.48
N ILE A 33 23.46 4.88 -11.32
CA ILE A 33 24.87 5.16 -11.01
C ILE A 33 25.68 3.85 -10.99
N ASP A 34 25.17 2.81 -10.33
CA ASP A 34 25.84 1.51 -10.26
C ASP A 34 26.00 0.86 -11.64
N LEU A 35 24.99 1.01 -12.50
CA LEU A 35 25.03 0.52 -13.86
C LEU A 35 26.11 1.24 -14.68
N GLU A 36 26.25 2.56 -14.53
CA GLU A 36 27.34 3.32 -15.17
C GLU A 36 28.72 2.84 -14.70
N ILE A 37 28.90 2.65 -13.40
CA ILE A 37 30.16 2.14 -12.83
C ILE A 37 30.46 0.74 -13.35
N PHE A 38 29.45 -0.13 -13.43
CA PHE A 38 29.58 -1.47 -13.98
C PHE A 38 30.00 -1.46 -15.45
N ILE A 39 29.35 -0.63 -16.28
CA ILE A 39 29.69 -0.48 -17.71
C ILE A 39 31.12 0.04 -17.86
N PHE A 40 31.50 1.04 -17.07
CA PHE A 40 32.84 1.60 -17.07
C PHE A 40 33.90 0.54 -16.71
N ALA A 41 33.68 -0.21 -15.63
CA ALA A 41 34.58 -1.26 -15.18
C ALA A 41 34.73 -2.38 -16.22
N TRP A 42 33.63 -2.77 -16.87
CA TRP A 42 33.62 -3.74 -17.95
C TRP A 42 34.47 -3.28 -19.15
N GLN A 43 34.29 -2.03 -19.59
CA GLN A 43 35.04 -1.48 -20.72
C GLN A 43 36.54 -1.35 -20.44
N LYS A 44 36.92 -1.00 -19.20
CA LYS A 44 38.32 -0.83 -18.80
C LYS A 44 39.02 -2.14 -18.42
N LYS A 45 38.29 -3.26 -18.37
CA LYS A 45 38.78 -4.59 -17.95
C LYS A 45 39.43 -4.59 -16.56
N GLU A 46 38.98 -3.68 -15.69
CA GLU A 46 39.45 -3.57 -14.32
C GLU A 46 38.74 -4.62 -13.45
N PHE A 47 39.34 -5.80 -13.33
CA PHE A 47 38.69 -6.99 -12.75
C PHE A 47 38.17 -6.77 -11.32
N TYR A 48 38.96 -6.09 -10.48
CA TYR A 48 38.56 -5.79 -9.10
C TYR A 48 37.37 -4.81 -9.03
N ILE A 49 37.38 -3.77 -9.88
CA ILE A 49 36.28 -2.80 -9.93
C ILE A 49 35.03 -3.50 -10.48
N PHE A 50 35.19 -4.37 -11.48
CA PHE A 50 34.10 -5.11 -12.07
C PHE A 50 33.38 -6.02 -11.05
N ILE A 51 34.11 -6.78 -10.24
CA ILE A 51 33.51 -7.63 -9.21
C ILE A 51 32.74 -6.79 -8.18
N ASN A 52 33.35 -5.71 -7.69
CA ASN A 52 32.70 -4.84 -6.70
C ASN A 52 31.45 -4.16 -7.29
N ALA A 53 31.54 -3.63 -8.52
CA ALA A 53 30.40 -3.03 -9.21
C ALA A 53 29.28 -4.04 -9.47
N SER A 54 29.62 -5.29 -9.81
CA SER A 54 28.64 -6.37 -9.97
C SER A 54 27.90 -6.65 -8.68
N PHE A 55 28.62 -6.69 -7.56
CA PHE A 55 28.05 -6.94 -6.24
C PHE A 55 27.13 -5.79 -5.80
N VAL A 56 27.56 -4.54 -5.95
CA VAL A 56 26.75 -3.38 -5.61
C VAL A 56 25.50 -3.31 -6.50
N LEU A 57 25.64 -3.52 -7.82
CA LEU A 57 24.50 -3.56 -8.74
C LEU A 57 23.48 -4.64 -8.33
N PHE A 58 23.95 -5.80 -7.87
CA PHE A 58 23.08 -6.84 -7.33
C PHE A 58 22.32 -6.40 -6.08
N LEU A 59 22.99 -5.72 -5.13
CA LEU A 59 22.33 -5.18 -3.94
C LEU A 59 21.27 -4.13 -4.30
N SER A 60 21.55 -3.25 -5.27
CA SER A 60 20.60 -2.23 -5.73
C SER A 60 19.35 -2.84 -6.40
N ILE A 61 19.50 -3.97 -7.09
CA ILE A 61 18.35 -4.74 -7.59
C ILE A 61 17.52 -5.32 -6.43
N LEU A 62 18.17 -5.86 -5.39
CA LEU A 62 17.46 -6.37 -4.21
C LEU A 62 16.69 -5.27 -3.47
N GLU A 63 17.25 -4.07 -3.37
CA GLU A 63 16.58 -2.91 -2.78
C GLU A 63 15.28 -2.57 -3.54
N ILE A 64 15.33 -2.53 -4.87
CA ILE A 64 14.14 -2.30 -5.70
C ILE A 64 13.09 -3.40 -5.48
N ILE A 65 13.50 -4.66 -5.39
CA ILE A 65 12.56 -5.77 -5.11
C ILE A 65 11.91 -5.59 -3.74
N ALA A 66 12.68 -5.24 -2.71
CA ALA A 66 12.17 -5.01 -1.36
C ALA A 66 11.14 -3.86 -1.34
N VAL A 67 11.47 -2.75 -1.99
CA VAL A 67 10.58 -1.59 -2.11
C VAL A 67 9.29 -1.93 -2.86
N VAL A 68 9.38 -2.67 -3.97
CA VAL A 68 8.18 -3.11 -4.71
C VAL A 68 7.31 -4.04 -3.85
N LYS A 69 7.93 -4.92 -3.07
CA LYS A 69 7.20 -5.83 -2.16
C LYS A 69 6.48 -5.03 -1.07
N GLU A 70 7.16 -4.07 -0.45
CA GLU A 70 6.59 -3.19 0.57
C GLU A 70 5.39 -2.40 0.03
N ILE A 71 5.50 -1.82 -1.18
CA ILE A 71 4.37 -1.13 -1.82
C ILE A 71 3.20 -2.10 -2.05
N ASN A 72 3.46 -3.31 -2.53
CA ASN A 72 2.40 -4.28 -2.79
C ASN A 72 1.69 -4.73 -1.50
N GLU A 73 2.44 -4.95 -0.41
CA GLU A 73 1.87 -5.23 0.91
C GLU A 73 1.02 -4.06 1.39
N HIS A 74 1.51 -2.83 1.27
CA HIS A 74 0.76 -1.63 1.64
C HIS A 74 -0.54 -1.51 0.83
N ILE A 75 -0.49 -1.64 -0.49
CA ILE A 75 -1.68 -1.61 -1.37
C ILE A 75 -2.68 -2.69 -0.98
N SER A 76 -2.20 -3.91 -0.71
CA SER A 76 -3.08 -5.02 -0.33
C SER A 76 -3.81 -4.73 1.00
N SER A 77 -3.11 -4.13 1.97
CA SER A 77 -3.69 -3.78 3.27
C SER A 77 -4.71 -2.64 3.14
N VAL A 78 -4.40 -1.59 2.39
CA VAL A 78 -5.31 -0.47 2.12
C VAL A 78 -6.56 -0.95 1.39
N ARG A 79 -6.41 -1.79 0.37
CA ARG A 79 -7.54 -2.33 -0.38
C ARG A 79 -8.43 -3.21 0.48
N ASN A 80 -7.84 -4.08 1.32
CA ASN A 80 -8.61 -4.89 2.26
C ASN A 80 -9.41 -4.03 3.24
N ARG A 81 -8.77 -2.99 3.79
CA ARG A 81 -9.42 -2.02 4.66
C ARG A 81 -10.58 -1.30 3.97
N GLU A 82 -10.40 -0.85 2.72
CA GLU A 82 -11.48 -0.23 1.93
C GLU A 82 -12.68 -1.18 1.73
N ILE A 83 -12.42 -2.46 1.43
CA ILE A 83 -13.46 -3.49 1.28
C ILE A 83 -14.25 -3.68 2.60
N ILE A 84 -13.54 -3.77 3.73
CA ILE A 84 -14.16 -3.88 5.06
C ILE A 84 -15.04 -2.65 5.33
N MET A 85 -14.50 -1.45 5.13
CA MET A 85 -15.22 -0.18 5.34
C MET A 85 -16.46 -0.08 4.44
N GLU A 86 -16.38 -0.46 3.17
CA GLU A 86 -17.51 -0.40 2.26
C GLU A 86 -18.63 -1.37 2.66
N SER A 87 -18.27 -2.59 3.06
CA SER A 87 -19.22 -3.59 3.57
C SER A 87 -19.91 -3.11 4.85
N LEU A 88 -19.13 -2.59 5.81
CA LEU A 88 -19.65 -2.00 7.05
C LEU A 88 -20.58 -0.82 6.78
N ARG A 89 -20.22 0.10 5.86
CA ARG A 89 -21.09 1.21 5.45
C ARG A 89 -22.42 0.72 4.85
N ARG A 90 -22.40 -0.32 4.02
CA ARG A 90 -23.62 -0.91 3.43
C ARG A 90 -24.51 -1.54 4.49
N MET A 91 -23.94 -2.20 5.50
CA MET A 91 -24.71 -2.79 6.61
C MET A 91 -25.29 -1.71 7.53
N ALA A 92 -24.50 -0.68 7.87
CA ALA A 92 -24.93 0.39 8.74
C ALA A 92 -26.14 1.15 8.18
N LYS A 93 -26.18 1.38 6.85
CA LYS A 93 -27.32 2.01 6.17
C LYS A 93 -28.61 1.18 6.18
N LYS A 94 -28.50 -0.14 6.31
CA LYS A 94 -29.66 -1.05 6.37
C LYS A 94 -30.18 -1.24 7.80
N MET A 95 -29.41 -0.82 8.79
CA MET A 95 -29.79 -0.87 10.19
C MET A 95 -30.51 0.42 10.60
N GLU A 96 -31.60 0.26 11.34
CA GLU A 96 -32.38 1.39 11.87
C GLU A 96 -31.64 2.13 13.00
N ARG A 97 -30.86 1.40 13.81
CA ARG A 97 -30.02 1.93 14.90
C ARG A 97 -28.66 1.23 14.93
N PRO A 98 -27.75 1.56 14.00
CA PRO A 98 -26.42 0.95 13.96
C PRO A 98 -25.63 1.35 15.21
N THR A 99 -24.95 0.39 15.82
CA THR A 99 -23.98 0.61 16.90
C THR A 99 -22.73 -0.17 16.53
N VAL A 100 -21.55 0.29 16.97
CA VAL A 100 -20.27 -0.38 16.67
C VAL A 100 -20.37 -1.88 16.99
N ARG A 101 -20.89 -2.23 18.17
CA ARG A 101 -21.08 -3.63 18.60
C ARG A 101 -21.97 -4.44 17.65
N LYS A 102 -23.17 -3.93 17.32
CA LYS A 102 -24.08 -4.62 16.38
C LYS A 102 -23.49 -4.76 14.98
N LEU A 103 -22.77 -3.74 14.52
CA LEU A 103 -22.16 -3.71 13.20
C LEU A 103 -21.05 -4.76 13.08
N MET A 104 -20.21 -4.85 14.12
CA MET A 104 -19.18 -5.87 14.23
C MET A 104 -19.76 -7.28 14.34
N ASP A 105 -20.76 -7.46 15.22
CA ASP A 105 -21.38 -8.77 15.43
C ASP A 105 -21.99 -9.31 14.12
N GLU A 106 -22.65 -8.45 13.33
CA GLU A 106 -23.15 -8.84 12.00
C GLU A 106 -22.04 -9.07 10.97
N PHE A 107 -21.00 -8.24 10.97
CA PHE A 107 -19.86 -8.40 10.05
C PHE A 107 -19.13 -9.72 10.31
N ILE A 108 -18.79 -10.00 11.56
CA ILE A 108 -18.10 -11.24 11.98
C ILE A 108 -19.00 -12.45 11.73
N LYS A 109 -20.31 -12.34 11.99
CA LYS A 109 -21.24 -13.44 11.69
C LYS A 109 -21.28 -13.79 10.20
N LYS A 110 -21.08 -12.81 9.32
CA LYS A 110 -21.13 -12.97 7.87
C LYS A 110 -19.78 -13.36 7.23
N HIS A 111 -18.66 -13.00 7.86
CA HIS A 111 -17.30 -13.16 7.34
C HIS A 111 -16.36 -13.81 8.37
N ARG A 112 -16.85 -14.90 9.00
CA ARG A 112 -16.37 -15.47 10.28
C ARG A 112 -14.88 -15.82 10.37
N GLU A 113 -14.17 -15.96 9.26
CA GLU A 113 -12.77 -16.43 9.23
C GLU A 113 -11.82 -15.57 8.40
N ASP A 114 -12.31 -14.52 7.71
CA ASP A 114 -11.50 -13.79 6.72
C ASP A 114 -10.78 -12.56 7.29
N TYR A 115 -11.18 -12.08 8.48
CA TYR A 115 -10.75 -10.78 9.01
C TYR A 115 -10.46 -10.79 10.51
N GLY A 116 -9.44 -10.03 10.92
CA GLY A 116 -9.10 -9.83 12.33
C GLY A 116 -10.13 -8.94 13.06
N VAL A 117 -10.48 -9.30 14.29
CA VAL A 117 -11.49 -8.58 15.09
C VAL A 117 -11.11 -7.11 15.32
N ASP A 118 -9.82 -6.84 15.57
CA ASP A 118 -9.32 -5.49 15.86
C ASP A 118 -9.39 -4.57 14.63
N GLU A 119 -9.08 -5.11 13.45
CA GLU A 119 -9.14 -4.38 12.18
C GLU A 119 -10.59 -3.99 11.85
N VAL A 120 -11.52 -4.93 12.06
CA VAL A 120 -12.96 -4.70 11.87
C VAL A 120 -13.50 -3.70 12.90
N TYR A 121 -13.04 -3.75 14.16
CA TYR A 121 -13.42 -2.79 15.21
C TYR A 121 -13.03 -1.36 14.82
N ALA A 122 -11.77 -1.16 14.42
CA ALA A 122 -11.25 0.14 14.03
C ALA A 122 -12.05 0.73 12.84
N ALA A 123 -12.30 -0.10 11.81
CA ALA A 123 -13.09 0.30 10.66
C ALA A 123 -14.55 0.61 11.03
N ALA A 124 -15.17 -0.16 11.93
CA ALA A 124 -16.54 0.07 12.38
C ALA A 124 -16.69 1.38 13.17
N CYS A 125 -15.72 1.70 14.03
CA CYS A 125 -15.66 2.97 14.75
C CYS A 125 -15.58 4.17 13.78
N GLU A 126 -14.73 4.07 12.75
CA GLU A 126 -14.56 5.12 11.74
C GLU A 126 -15.86 5.35 10.95
N VAL A 127 -16.48 4.27 10.46
CA VAL A 127 -17.76 4.35 9.73
C VAL A 127 -18.86 4.99 10.58
N MET A 128 -18.96 4.63 11.86
CA MET A 128 -19.95 5.22 12.77
C MET A 128 -19.67 6.71 13.04
N SER A 129 -18.40 7.10 13.14
CA SER A 129 -17.97 8.49 13.30
C SER A 129 -18.33 9.34 12.07
N GLU A 130 -18.08 8.82 10.86
CA GLU A 130 -18.45 9.49 9.60
C GLU A 130 -19.96 9.68 9.47
N MET A 131 -20.76 8.67 9.82
CA MET A 131 -22.21 8.76 9.79
C MET A 131 -22.74 9.81 10.76
N ARG A 132 -22.15 9.91 11.96
CA ARG A 132 -22.50 10.92 12.95
C ARG A 132 -22.17 12.34 12.45
N LYS A 133 -20.98 12.55 11.88
CA LYS A 133 -20.61 13.85 11.28
C LYS A 133 -21.57 14.25 10.17
N LYS A 134 -21.89 13.33 9.26
CA LYS A 134 -22.81 13.61 8.15
C LYS A 134 -24.24 13.96 8.61
N SER A 135 -24.71 13.35 9.72
CA SER A 135 -26.00 13.71 10.31
C SER A 135 -26.02 15.10 10.95
N GLN A 136 -24.88 15.59 11.43
CA GLN A 136 -24.75 16.95 12.00
C GLN A 136 -24.73 18.01 10.88
N ASP A 137 -24.00 17.79 9.79
CA ASP A 137 -23.94 18.72 8.63
C ASP A 137 -25.26 18.85 7.85
N THR A 138 -26.21 17.92 8.01
CA THR A 138 -27.54 17.99 7.33
C THR A 138 -28.59 18.71 8.19
N SER A 139 -28.24 19.12 9.41
CA SER A 139 -29.13 19.78 10.37
C SER A 139 -28.86 21.29 10.53
N GLU A 140 -27.89 21.84 9.77
CA GLU A 140 -27.69 23.28 9.54
C GLU A 140 -28.25 23.68 8.18
#